data_AF-A0A6L7XRP3-F1
#
_entry.id   AF-A0A6L7XRP3-F1
#
_cell.length_a   1.000
_cell.length_b   1.000
_cell.length_c   1.000
_cell.angle_alpha   90.00
_cell.angle_beta   90.00
_cell.angle_gamma   90.00
#
_symmetry.space_group_name_H-M   'P 1'
#
loop_
_entity.id
_entity.type
_entity.pdbx_description
1 polymer ?
#
loop_
_entity_poly.entity_id
_entity_poly.type
_entity_poly.pdbx_seq_one_letter_code
_entity_poly.pdbx_strand_id
1 'polypeptide(L)'
;MRERGMARLGTLVLASVVAVAVLVGGGYWFLVRTAAGQDFLLGRMAGAVLSGGLPSEFDGLRVFMCGTSGPLAAPGRAQTCVAVTAGDSLYLFDAGEGSADVAQLHGLPTETLRAIFVTHMHSDHIAGINNFNLASWVQGRPAPLKVMGPAGIERVVAGFNEAFAIDRGYRVAHHGNDFLPAELGVMHAEVIAPGVVLQDDGLRVTAFAVDHGPVKPAYGFRIDYRGRSAVVGGDTIGRESLTVAA
;
A
#
# COMPACT_ATOMS: atom_id res chain seq x y z
N MET A 1 61.83 -3.37 39.33
CA MET A 1 60.35 -3.46 39.38
C MET A 1 59.64 -3.04 38.08
N ARG A 2 60.17 -2.09 37.28
CA ARG A 2 59.55 -1.63 36.02
C ARG A 2 59.46 -2.67 34.89
N GLU A 3 60.48 -3.51 34.70
CA GLU A 3 60.52 -4.48 33.59
C GLU A 3 59.45 -5.59 33.70
N ARG A 4 59.12 -6.02 34.91
CA ARG A 4 58.05 -7.01 35.16
C ARG A 4 56.65 -6.47 34.83
N GLY A 5 56.45 -5.16 34.84
CA GLY A 5 55.17 -4.51 34.49
C GLY A 5 54.92 -4.44 33.00
N MET A 6 55.96 -4.14 32.20
CA MET A 6 55.86 -4.08 30.74
C MET A 6 55.67 -5.47 30.10
N ALA A 7 56.34 -6.50 30.62
CA ALA A 7 56.13 -7.87 30.16
C ALA A 7 54.69 -8.35 30.39
N ARG A 8 54.10 -8.05 31.57
CA ARG A 8 52.70 -8.37 31.87
C ARG A 8 51.71 -7.64 30.99
N LEU A 9 51.96 -6.37 30.67
CA LEU A 9 51.11 -5.58 29.77
C LEU A 9 51.14 -6.13 28.33
N GLY A 10 52.33 -6.51 27.82
CA GLY A 10 52.48 -7.14 26.52
C GLY A 10 51.77 -8.49 26.41
N THR A 11 51.83 -9.32 27.47
CA THR A 11 51.10 -10.59 27.54
C THR A 11 49.58 -10.38 27.55
N LEU A 12 49.09 -9.38 28.29
CA LEU A 12 47.66 -9.06 28.33
C LEU A 12 47.13 -8.58 26.98
N VAL A 13 47.85 -7.67 26.30
CA VAL A 13 47.49 -7.20 24.96
C VAL A 13 47.47 -8.34 23.96
N LEU A 14 48.47 -9.21 23.96
CA LEU A 14 48.52 -10.37 23.07
C LEU A 14 47.36 -11.35 23.35
N ALA A 15 47.07 -11.62 24.63
CA ALA A 15 45.95 -12.47 25.01
C ALA A 15 44.61 -11.88 24.56
N SER A 16 44.42 -10.56 24.67
CA SER A 16 43.24 -9.86 24.17
C SER A 16 43.10 -9.95 22.65
N VAL A 17 44.20 -9.74 21.90
CA VAL A 17 44.19 -9.84 20.44
C VAL A 17 43.85 -11.27 19.98
N VAL A 18 44.45 -12.28 20.63
CA VAL A 18 44.14 -13.69 20.33
C VAL A 18 42.70 -14.03 20.67
N ALA A 19 42.19 -13.57 21.82
CA ALA A 19 40.80 -13.79 22.20
C ALA A 19 39.82 -13.17 21.20
N VAL A 20 40.08 -11.94 20.73
CA VAL A 20 39.27 -11.29 19.70
C VAL A 20 39.34 -12.06 18.37
N ALA A 21 40.54 -12.49 17.95
CA ALA A 21 40.69 -13.27 16.72
C ALA A 21 39.95 -14.61 16.78
N VAL A 22 39.97 -15.29 17.93
CA VAL A 22 39.23 -16.54 18.15
C VAL A 22 37.72 -16.29 18.14
N LEU A 23 37.24 -15.21 18.76
CA LEU A 23 35.82 -14.86 18.76
C LEU A 23 35.32 -14.48 17.37
N VAL A 24 36.07 -13.67 16.63
CA VAL A 24 35.73 -13.28 15.25
C VAL A 24 35.81 -14.49 14.32
N GLY A 25 36.86 -15.29 14.42
CA GLY A 25 37.03 -16.51 13.62
C GLY A 25 35.96 -17.56 13.93
N GLY A 26 35.63 -17.76 15.20
CA GLY A 26 34.57 -18.65 15.66
C GLY A 26 33.18 -18.17 15.24
N GLY A 27 32.92 -16.86 15.33
CA GLY A 27 31.68 -16.25 14.83
C GLY A 27 31.54 -16.38 13.32
N TYR A 28 32.60 -16.08 12.56
CA TYR A 28 32.62 -16.27 11.11
C TYR A 28 32.39 -17.74 10.74
N TRP A 29 33.11 -18.66 11.36
CA TRP A 29 32.95 -20.09 11.12
C TRP A 29 31.53 -20.55 11.43
N PHE A 30 30.97 -20.15 12.58
CA PHE A 30 29.58 -20.44 12.95
C PHE A 30 28.59 -19.95 11.89
N LEU A 31 28.71 -18.68 11.48
CA LEU A 31 27.81 -18.05 10.52
C LEU A 31 27.86 -18.68 9.12
N VAL A 32 29.04 -19.12 8.66
CA VAL A 32 29.19 -19.62 7.27
C VAL A 32 29.26 -21.14 7.14
N ARG A 33 29.55 -21.88 8.22
CA ARG A 33 29.74 -23.35 8.19
C ARG A 33 28.68 -24.15 8.95
N THR A 34 27.76 -23.50 9.65
CA THR A 34 26.68 -24.20 10.37
C THR A 34 25.31 -23.81 9.84
N ALA A 35 24.36 -24.75 9.85
CA ALA A 35 22.98 -24.48 9.45
C ALA A 35 22.36 -23.38 10.31
N ALA A 36 22.51 -23.44 11.64
CA ALA A 36 21.97 -22.42 12.55
C ALA A 36 22.53 -21.01 12.29
N GLY A 37 23.82 -20.89 11.96
CA GLY A 37 24.44 -19.61 11.59
C GLY A 37 23.95 -19.08 10.25
N GLN A 38 23.78 -19.96 9.27
CA GLN A 38 23.22 -19.63 7.96
C GLN A 38 21.74 -19.26 8.05
N ASP A 39 20.95 -19.97 8.84
CA ASP A 39 19.53 -19.68 9.11
C ASP A 39 19.37 -18.34 9.84
N PHE A 40 20.26 -18.03 10.79
CA PHE A 40 20.29 -16.72 11.44
C PHE A 40 20.57 -15.59 10.44
N LEU A 41 21.56 -15.75 9.55
CA LEU A 41 21.84 -14.77 8.49
C LEU A 41 20.68 -14.66 7.50
N LEU A 42 20.13 -15.79 7.07
CA LEU A 42 19.02 -15.84 6.13
C LEU A 42 17.77 -15.20 6.74
N GLY A 43 17.46 -15.46 8.01
CA GLY A 43 16.35 -14.82 8.72
C GLY A 43 16.55 -13.31 8.89
N ARG A 44 17.80 -12.85 9.08
CA ARG A 44 18.12 -11.41 9.11
C ARG A 44 17.98 -10.75 7.74
N MET A 45 18.47 -11.40 6.69
CA MET A 45 18.36 -10.89 5.32
C MET A 45 16.93 -10.94 4.81
N ALA A 46 16.22 -12.06 5.00
CA ALA A 46 14.81 -12.18 4.69
C ALA A 46 13.98 -11.18 5.50
N GLY A 47 14.27 -11.02 6.80
CA GLY A 47 13.66 -9.97 7.61
C GLY A 47 13.89 -8.58 7.02
N ALA A 48 15.11 -8.23 6.63
CA ALA A 48 15.41 -6.94 6.01
C ALA A 48 14.73 -6.74 4.64
N VAL A 49 14.70 -7.78 3.80
CA VAL A 49 14.08 -7.74 2.46
C VAL A 49 12.55 -7.70 2.54
N LEU A 50 11.96 -8.41 3.50
CA LEU A 50 10.51 -8.51 3.70
C LEU A 50 9.94 -7.32 4.50
N SER A 51 10.72 -6.74 5.42
CA SER A 51 10.31 -5.56 6.21
C SER A 51 10.68 -4.23 5.55
N GLY A 52 11.66 -4.24 4.64
CA GLY A 52 12.06 -3.10 3.86
C GLY A 52 12.29 -3.53 2.43
N GLY A 53 11.22 -3.52 1.62
CA GLY A 53 11.39 -3.44 0.17
C GLY A 53 12.44 -2.38 -0.14
N LEU A 54 13.30 -2.61 -1.14
CA LEU A 54 14.30 -1.63 -1.55
C LEU A 54 13.64 -0.25 -1.56
N PRO A 55 14.18 0.76 -0.82
CA PRO A 55 13.56 2.07 -0.76
C PRO A 55 13.27 2.50 -2.18
N SER A 56 11.99 2.78 -2.48
CA SER A 56 11.68 3.23 -3.82
C SER A 56 12.39 4.57 -3.98
N GLU A 57 13.31 4.66 -4.94
CA GLU A 57 13.91 5.94 -5.31
C GLU A 57 12.86 6.90 -5.92
N PHE A 58 11.60 6.45 -6.04
CA PHE A 58 10.53 7.18 -6.64
C PHE A 58 9.95 8.19 -5.64
N ASP A 59 10.55 9.37 -5.60
CA ASP A 59 9.96 10.55 -4.98
C ASP A 59 9.21 11.40 -6.02
N GLY A 60 8.04 10.92 -6.44
CA GLY A 60 7.24 11.58 -7.46
C GLY A 60 5.76 11.28 -7.39
N LEU A 61 5.04 11.80 -8.38
CA LEU A 61 3.62 11.51 -8.63
C LEU A 61 3.53 10.71 -9.93
N ARG A 62 3.04 9.47 -9.87
CA ARG A 62 2.85 8.59 -11.03
C ARG A 62 1.38 8.24 -11.14
N VAL A 63 0.83 8.34 -12.35
CA VAL A 63 -0.53 7.92 -12.66
C VAL A 63 -0.46 6.66 -13.52
N PHE A 64 -1.22 5.64 -13.15
CA PHE A 64 -1.39 4.39 -13.90
C PHE A 64 -2.88 4.12 -14.09
N MET A 65 -3.27 3.82 -15.33
CA MET A 65 -4.67 3.53 -15.65
C MET A 65 -4.92 2.02 -15.48
N CYS A 66 -5.35 1.61 -14.28
CA CYS A 66 -5.70 0.21 -13.96
C CYS A 66 -7.04 -0.23 -14.56
N GLY A 67 -7.81 0.71 -15.09
CA GLY A 67 -8.99 0.41 -15.89
C GLY A 67 -9.51 1.66 -16.57
N THR A 68 -10.12 1.49 -17.74
CA THR A 68 -10.49 2.62 -18.60
C THR A 68 -11.88 2.48 -19.22
N SER A 69 -12.55 1.34 -19.08
CA SER A 69 -13.92 1.14 -19.59
C SER A 69 -14.97 1.65 -18.58
N GLY A 70 -16.19 1.87 -19.05
CA GLY A 70 -17.35 2.19 -18.21
C GLY A 70 -18.18 0.94 -17.91
N PRO A 71 -19.53 1.03 -17.80
CA PRO A 71 -20.36 -0.10 -17.37
C PRO A 71 -20.46 -1.23 -18.41
N LEU A 72 -20.24 -0.92 -19.69
CA LEU A 72 -20.28 -1.91 -20.76
C LEU A 72 -18.90 -2.55 -20.94
N ALA A 73 -18.89 -3.88 -20.96
CA ALA A 73 -17.68 -4.65 -21.21
C ALA A 73 -17.01 -4.20 -22.50
N ALA A 74 -15.71 -3.93 -22.42
CA ALA A 74 -14.87 -3.60 -23.56
C ALA A 74 -13.71 -4.60 -23.62
N PRO A 75 -13.49 -5.29 -24.75
CA PRO A 75 -12.43 -6.29 -24.86
C PRO A 75 -11.08 -5.75 -24.40
N GLY A 76 -10.43 -6.47 -23.48
CA GLY A 76 -9.11 -6.13 -22.95
C GLY A 76 -9.07 -4.91 -22.01
N ARG A 77 -10.22 -4.43 -21.50
CA ARG A 77 -10.27 -3.24 -20.64
C ARG A 77 -11.09 -3.49 -19.38
N ALA A 78 -10.42 -3.46 -18.24
CA ALA A 78 -11.06 -3.34 -16.93
C ALA A 78 -11.83 -2.01 -16.81
N GLN A 79 -12.84 -2.01 -15.94
CA GLN A 79 -13.67 -0.85 -15.63
C GLN A 79 -12.90 0.22 -14.84
N THR A 80 -13.43 1.44 -14.78
CA THR A 80 -12.77 2.65 -14.27
C THR A 80 -11.91 2.42 -13.02
N CYS A 81 -10.61 2.72 -13.17
CA CYS A 81 -9.65 2.71 -12.07
C CYS A 81 -8.43 3.55 -12.46
N VAL A 82 -8.11 4.54 -11.63
CA VAL A 82 -6.88 5.33 -11.75
C VAL A 82 -6.05 5.13 -10.49
N ALA A 83 -4.90 4.52 -10.65
CA ALA A 83 -3.91 4.35 -9.59
C ALA A 83 -2.95 5.53 -9.58
N VAL A 84 -2.74 6.11 -8.40
CA VAL A 84 -1.80 7.21 -8.19
C VAL A 84 -0.80 6.81 -7.12
N THR A 85 0.47 6.76 -7.50
CA THR A 85 1.59 6.59 -6.57
C THR A 85 2.16 7.96 -6.23
N ALA A 86 2.22 8.28 -4.94
CA ALA A 86 2.84 9.48 -4.39
C ALA A 86 3.91 9.05 -3.38
N GLY A 87 5.19 9.21 -3.74
CA GLY A 87 6.28 8.59 -2.97
C GLY A 87 6.11 7.08 -2.91
N ASP A 88 6.13 6.51 -1.70
CA ASP A 88 5.95 5.08 -1.45
C ASP A 88 4.48 4.68 -1.20
N SER A 89 3.53 5.61 -1.32
CA SER A 89 2.12 5.35 -1.06
C SER A 89 1.31 5.20 -2.34
N LEU A 90 0.44 4.18 -2.36
CA LEU A 90 -0.53 3.96 -3.43
C LEU A 90 -1.92 4.44 -3.02
N TYR A 91 -2.58 5.13 -3.94
CA TYR A 91 -3.97 5.57 -3.83
C TYR A 91 -4.73 5.17 -5.08
N LEU A 92 -6.00 4.81 -4.94
CA LEU A 92 -6.87 4.52 -6.07
C LEU A 92 -7.97 5.55 -6.15
N PHE A 93 -8.31 5.95 -7.37
CA PHE A 93 -9.49 6.73 -7.69
C PHE A 93 -10.41 5.83 -8.51
N ASP A 94 -11.48 5.40 -7.87
CA ASP A 94 -12.37 4.30 -8.27
C ASP A 94 -11.68 2.93 -8.33
N ALA A 95 -12.51 1.88 -8.30
CA ALA A 95 -12.13 0.49 -8.33
C ALA A 95 -13.22 -0.34 -9.05
N GLY A 96 -13.24 -0.25 -10.37
CA GLY A 96 -14.13 -1.04 -11.22
C GLY A 96 -13.75 -2.53 -11.32
N GLU A 97 -14.66 -3.35 -11.86
CA GLU A 97 -14.39 -4.77 -12.11
C GLU A 97 -13.18 -5.01 -13.03
N GLY A 98 -12.40 -6.06 -12.73
CA GLY A 98 -11.17 -6.42 -13.43
C GLY A 98 -9.95 -5.54 -13.12
N SER A 99 -10.13 -4.37 -12.51
CA SER A 99 -9.03 -3.40 -12.36
C SER A 99 -7.95 -3.81 -11.35
N ALA A 100 -8.32 -4.57 -10.32
CA ALA A 100 -7.37 -5.15 -9.37
C ALA A 100 -6.44 -6.19 -10.03
N ASP A 101 -6.93 -6.93 -11.02
CA ASP A 101 -6.12 -7.91 -11.75
C ASP A 101 -5.11 -7.18 -12.65
N VAL A 102 -5.55 -6.14 -13.36
CA VAL A 102 -4.66 -5.27 -14.14
C VAL A 102 -3.58 -4.66 -13.24
N ALA A 103 -3.95 -4.11 -12.09
CA ALA A 103 -2.98 -3.54 -11.15
C ALA A 103 -1.93 -4.56 -10.69
N GLN A 104 -2.36 -5.76 -10.29
CA GLN A 104 -1.46 -6.82 -9.82
C GLN A 104 -0.56 -7.36 -10.93
N LEU A 105 -1.12 -7.64 -12.12
CA LEU A 105 -0.35 -8.15 -13.27
C LEU A 105 0.70 -7.14 -13.77
N HIS A 106 0.46 -5.85 -13.54
CA HIS A 106 1.42 -4.77 -13.84
C HIS A 106 2.33 -4.40 -12.66
N GLY A 107 2.28 -5.15 -11.55
CA GLY A 107 3.21 -5.01 -10.43
C GLY A 107 3.00 -3.75 -9.59
N LEU A 108 1.76 -3.23 -9.49
CA LEU A 108 1.48 -2.13 -8.56
C LEU A 108 1.65 -2.62 -7.10
N PRO A 109 2.29 -1.82 -6.22
CA PRO A 109 2.60 -2.23 -4.84
C PRO A 109 1.37 -2.12 -3.94
N THR A 110 0.41 -3.03 -4.08
CA THR A 110 -0.89 -2.92 -3.39
C THR A 110 -0.78 -2.99 -1.86
N GLU A 111 0.28 -3.58 -1.29
CA GLU A 111 0.59 -3.53 0.14
C GLU A 111 0.75 -2.11 0.69
N THR A 112 1.12 -1.16 -0.18
CA THR A 112 1.22 0.26 0.14
C THR A 112 -0.08 1.03 -0.10
N LEU A 113 -1.18 0.36 -0.45
CA LEU A 113 -2.48 0.98 -0.69
C LEU A 113 -3.02 1.63 0.60
N ARG A 114 -3.17 2.96 0.56
CA ARG A 114 -3.59 3.78 1.71
C ARG A 114 -5.09 4.05 1.72
N ALA A 115 -5.67 4.33 0.54
CA ALA A 115 -7.08 4.64 0.40
C ALA A 115 -7.59 4.40 -1.03
N ILE A 116 -8.88 4.11 -1.14
CA ILE A 116 -9.66 4.21 -2.38
C ILE A 116 -10.57 5.43 -2.27
N PHE A 117 -10.45 6.37 -3.20
CA PHE A 117 -11.36 7.50 -3.37
C PHE A 117 -12.41 7.14 -4.41
N VAL A 118 -13.67 7.12 -4.03
CA VAL A 118 -14.80 6.82 -4.92
C VAL A 118 -15.39 8.13 -5.44
N THR A 119 -15.41 8.31 -6.76
CA THR A 119 -15.99 9.48 -7.43
C THR A 119 -17.51 9.48 -7.28
N HIS A 120 -18.13 8.33 -7.53
CA HIS A 120 -19.57 8.08 -7.38
C HIS A 120 -19.87 6.57 -7.36
N MET A 121 -21.13 6.18 -7.15
CA MET A 121 -21.52 4.78 -6.84
C MET A 121 -22.17 4.03 -8.01
N HIS A 122 -21.76 4.29 -9.25
CA HIS A 122 -22.06 3.34 -10.33
C HIS A 122 -21.19 2.09 -10.20
N SER A 123 -21.72 0.96 -10.67
CA SER A 123 -21.07 -0.35 -10.50
C SER A 123 -19.66 -0.38 -11.08
N ASP A 124 -19.43 0.27 -12.21
CA ASP A 124 -18.15 0.32 -12.89
C ASP A 124 -17.08 1.16 -12.19
N HIS A 125 -17.44 1.84 -11.11
CA HIS A 125 -16.51 2.57 -10.25
C HIS A 125 -16.26 1.85 -8.91
N ILE A 126 -17.09 0.87 -8.53
CA ILE A 126 -17.05 0.27 -7.18
C ILE A 126 -17.00 -1.27 -7.14
N ALA A 127 -17.30 -1.96 -8.25
CA ALA A 127 -17.47 -3.41 -8.25
C ALA A 127 -16.20 -4.19 -7.86
N GLY A 128 -15.02 -3.60 -8.08
CA GLY A 128 -13.72 -4.18 -7.76
C GLY A 128 -13.12 -3.78 -6.40
N ILE A 129 -13.85 -3.01 -5.57
CA ILE A 129 -13.34 -2.55 -4.26
C ILE A 129 -12.81 -3.71 -3.40
N ASN A 130 -13.58 -4.79 -3.29
CA ASN A 130 -13.15 -5.92 -2.46
C ASN A 130 -11.96 -6.68 -3.07
N ASN A 131 -11.80 -6.70 -4.40
CA ASN A 131 -10.64 -7.33 -5.03
C ASN A 131 -9.35 -6.59 -4.64
N PHE A 132 -9.36 -5.26 -4.61
CA PHE A 132 -8.24 -4.49 -4.08
C PHE A 132 -8.04 -4.68 -2.58
N ASN A 133 -9.13 -4.74 -1.80
CA ASN A 133 -9.02 -5.02 -0.36
C ASN A 133 -8.33 -6.35 -0.10
N LEU A 134 -8.76 -7.41 -0.80
CA LEU A 134 -8.15 -8.73 -0.70
C LEU A 134 -6.69 -8.70 -1.16
N ALA A 135 -6.41 -8.18 -2.36
CA ALA A 135 -5.06 -8.15 -2.94
C ALA A 135 -4.05 -7.47 -2.00
N SER A 136 -4.41 -6.32 -1.45
CA SER A 136 -3.53 -5.58 -0.55
C SER A 136 -3.46 -6.18 0.86
N TRP A 137 -4.56 -6.75 1.38
CA TRP A 137 -4.55 -7.46 2.66
C TRP A 137 -3.63 -8.69 2.62
N VAL A 138 -3.73 -9.52 1.58
CA VAL A 138 -2.87 -10.72 1.46
C VAL A 138 -1.40 -10.37 1.21
N GLN A 139 -1.10 -9.19 0.67
CA GLN A 139 0.26 -8.69 0.52
C GLN A 139 0.78 -7.96 1.77
N GLY A 140 0.02 -7.93 2.87
CA GLY A 140 0.50 -7.43 4.16
C GLY A 140 0.28 -5.94 4.38
N ARG A 141 -0.73 -5.32 3.76
CA ARG A 141 -1.13 -3.93 4.06
C ARG A 141 -1.28 -3.74 5.58
N PRO A 142 -0.61 -2.75 6.20
CA PRO A 142 -0.44 -2.67 7.65
C PRO A 142 -1.64 -2.10 8.41
N ALA A 143 -2.73 -1.74 7.71
CA ALA A 143 -3.92 -1.13 8.29
C ALA A 143 -5.19 -1.54 7.51
N PRO A 144 -6.38 -1.48 8.12
CA PRO A 144 -7.66 -1.63 7.41
C PRO A 144 -7.76 -0.66 6.23
N LEU A 145 -8.32 -1.11 5.09
CA LEU A 145 -8.45 -0.27 3.91
C LEU A 145 -9.46 0.85 4.15
N LYS A 146 -9.04 2.10 3.89
CA LYS A 146 -9.96 3.23 3.85
C LYS A 146 -10.62 3.33 2.48
N VAL A 147 -11.94 3.47 2.47
CA VAL A 147 -12.73 3.74 1.26
C VAL A 147 -13.48 5.05 1.49
N MET A 148 -13.05 6.10 0.79
CA MET A 148 -13.48 7.47 0.98
C MET A 148 -14.39 7.87 -0.18
N GLY A 149 -15.60 8.36 0.07
CA GLY A 149 -16.52 8.67 -1.01
C GLY A 149 -17.72 9.53 -0.58
N PRO A 150 -18.61 9.88 -1.53
CA PRO A 150 -19.82 10.63 -1.24
C PRO A 150 -20.73 9.96 -0.18
N ALA A 151 -21.71 10.71 0.32
CA ALA A 151 -22.75 10.17 1.19
C ALA A 151 -23.37 8.90 0.58
N GLY A 152 -23.44 7.83 1.39
CA GLY A 152 -23.83 6.48 0.95
C GLY A 152 -22.67 5.47 0.88
N ILE A 153 -21.41 5.93 0.94
CA ILE A 153 -20.24 5.04 0.85
C ILE A 153 -20.18 4.03 2.00
N GLU A 154 -20.64 4.42 3.18
CA GLU A 154 -20.77 3.54 4.35
C GLU A 154 -21.64 2.32 4.05
N ARG A 155 -22.75 2.49 3.31
CA ARG A 155 -23.63 1.40 2.92
C ARG A 155 -22.95 0.44 1.93
N VAL A 156 -22.19 0.99 0.98
CA VAL A 156 -21.43 0.19 0.00
C VAL A 156 -20.37 -0.64 0.71
N VAL A 157 -19.56 -0.01 1.58
CA VAL A 157 -18.49 -0.67 2.32
C VAL A 157 -19.05 -1.71 3.30
N ALA A 158 -20.12 -1.39 4.02
CA ALA A 158 -20.81 -2.35 4.88
C ALA A 158 -21.32 -3.56 4.09
N GLY A 159 -21.89 -3.34 2.90
CA GLY A 159 -22.33 -4.40 2.00
C GLY A 159 -21.20 -5.33 1.55
N PHE A 160 -20.04 -4.77 1.17
CA PHE A 160 -18.87 -5.59 0.86
C PHE A 160 -18.33 -6.32 2.10
N ASN A 161 -18.24 -5.65 3.25
CA ASN A 161 -17.76 -6.28 4.48
C ASN A 161 -18.63 -7.46 4.89
N GLU A 162 -19.96 -7.36 4.74
CA GLU A 162 -20.92 -8.43 4.97
C GLU A 162 -20.76 -9.56 3.94
N ALA A 163 -20.79 -9.23 2.64
CA ALA A 163 -20.73 -10.21 1.56
C ALA A 163 -19.46 -11.08 1.63
N PHE A 164 -18.34 -10.51 2.08
CA PHE A 164 -17.05 -11.19 2.17
C PHE A 164 -16.65 -11.60 3.60
N ALA A 165 -17.57 -11.53 4.58
CA ALA A 165 -17.28 -11.93 5.96
C ALA A 165 -16.92 -13.41 6.10
N ILE A 166 -17.63 -14.27 5.37
CA ILE A 166 -17.38 -15.71 5.37
C ILE A 166 -16.02 -16.04 4.75
N ASP A 167 -15.69 -15.45 3.59
CA ASP A 167 -14.39 -15.62 2.92
C ASP A 167 -13.22 -15.17 3.80
N ARG A 168 -13.33 -13.99 4.42
CA ARG A 168 -12.35 -13.48 5.38
C ARG A 168 -12.14 -14.47 6.53
N GLY A 169 -13.22 -15.02 7.08
CA GLY A 169 -13.16 -16.04 8.13
C GLY A 169 -12.42 -17.31 7.69
N TYR A 170 -12.72 -17.82 6.49
CA TYR A 170 -12.05 -19.01 5.94
C TYR A 170 -10.57 -18.79 5.68
N ARG A 171 -10.17 -17.62 5.17
CA ARG A 171 -8.76 -17.30 4.93
C ARG A 171 -7.96 -17.24 6.22
N VAL A 172 -8.51 -16.58 7.25
CA VAL A 172 -7.86 -16.51 8.57
C VAL A 172 -7.77 -17.90 9.19
N ALA A 173 -8.83 -18.72 9.09
CA ALA A 173 -8.80 -20.09 9.60
C ALA A 173 -7.79 -20.99 8.85
N HIS A 174 -7.59 -20.76 7.55
CA HIS A 174 -6.68 -21.56 6.73
C HIS A 174 -5.21 -21.14 6.86
N HIS A 175 -4.92 -19.84 6.95
CA HIS A 175 -3.57 -19.29 6.94
C HIS A 175 -3.06 -18.82 8.31
N GLY A 176 -3.95 -18.65 9.28
CA GLY A 176 -3.64 -18.13 10.61
C GLY A 176 -3.66 -16.59 10.68
N ASN A 177 -4.08 -16.09 11.85
CA ASN A 177 -4.20 -14.65 12.08
C ASN A 177 -2.84 -13.92 12.11
N ASP A 178 -1.74 -14.64 12.36
CA ASP A 178 -0.40 -14.06 12.33
C ASP A 178 0.03 -13.64 10.90
N PHE A 179 -0.56 -14.25 9.87
CA PHE A 179 -0.26 -13.96 8.47
C PHE A 179 -1.36 -13.16 7.78
N LEU A 180 -2.62 -13.43 8.13
CA LEU A 180 -3.79 -12.71 7.62
C LEU A 180 -4.64 -12.22 8.78
N PRO A 181 -4.24 -11.14 9.47
CA PRO A 181 -5.02 -10.63 10.59
C PRO A 181 -6.42 -10.21 10.13
N ALA A 182 -7.46 -10.77 10.75
CA ALA A 182 -8.84 -10.60 10.30
C ALA A 182 -9.27 -9.13 10.31
N GLU A 183 -8.81 -8.37 11.29
CA GLU A 183 -9.10 -6.94 11.44
C GLU A 183 -8.59 -6.10 10.27
N LEU A 184 -7.48 -6.50 9.65
CA LEU A 184 -6.92 -5.79 8.50
C LEU A 184 -7.69 -6.08 7.20
N GLY A 185 -8.42 -7.20 7.16
CA GLY A 185 -9.30 -7.57 6.04
C GLY A 185 -10.68 -6.88 6.07
N VAL A 186 -10.99 -6.11 7.12
CA VAL A 186 -12.21 -5.28 7.21
C VAL A 186 -11.92 -3.92 6.58
N MET A 187 -12.86 -3.39 5.80
CA MET A 187 -12.75 -2.06 5.21
C MET A 187 -13.45 -1.01 6.06
N HIS A 188 -12.90 0.20 6.11
CA HIS A 188 -13.47 1.35 6.80
C HIS A 188 -13.94 2.40 5.80
N ALA A 189 -15.19 2.81 5.93
CA ALA A 189 -15.77 3.87 5.11
C ALA A 189 -15.48 5.26 5.70
N GLU A 190 -15.27 6.25 4.84
CA GLU A 190 -15.22 7.66 5.24
C GLU A 190 -16.07 8.49 4.27
N VAL A 191 -17.12 9.13 4.80
CA VAL A 191 -17.93 10.05 4.00
C VAL A 191 -17.19 11.36 3.84
N ILE A 192 -17.00 11.79 2.60
CA ILE A 192 -16.29 13.04 2.26
C ILE A 192 -17.21 14.05 1.57
N ALA A 193 -16.81 15.32 1.67
CA ALA A 193 -17.43 16.46 1.01
C ALA A 193 -16.37 17.25 0.21
N PRO A 194 -16.78 18.12 -0.74
CA PRO A 194 -15.84 18.98 -1.45
C PRO A 194 -14.93 19.77 -0.51
N GLY A 195 -13.64 19.86 -0.85
CA GLY A 195 -12.58 20.40 0.00
C GLY A 195 -11.40 19.44 0.11
N VAL A 196 -10.47 19.74 1.02
CA VAL A 196 -9.32 18.87 1.27
C VAL A 196 -9.79 17.66 2.07
N VAL A 197 -9.68 16.48 1.46
CA VAL A 197 -10.18 15.21 2.03
C VAL A 197 -9.05 14.31 2.55
N LEU A 198 -7.82 14.54 2.10
CA LEU A 198 -6.63 13.92 2.65
C LEU A 198 -5.44 14.89 2.56
N GLN A 199 -4.64 14.95 3.62
CA GLN A 199 -3.36 15.64 3.62
C GLN A 199 -2.36 14.86 4.48
N ASP A 200 -1.29 14.36 3.87
CA ASP A 200 -0.27 13.53 4.54
C ASP A 200 1.04 13.57 3.75
N ASP A 201 2.20 13.60 4.43
CA ASP A 201 3.56 13.55 3.84
C ASP A 201 3.76 14.29 2.48
N GLY A 202 3.27 15.52 2.38
CA GLY A 202 3.39 16.34 1.17
C GLY A 202 2.38 16.02 0.06
N LEU A 203 1.53 15.00 0.22
CA LEU A 203 0.33 14.75 -0.56
C LEU A 203 -0.83 15.59 -0.03
N ARG A 204 -1.60 16.16 -0.95
CA ARG A 204 -2.92 16.75 -0.70
C ARG A 204 -3.90 16.23 -1.75
N VAL A 205 -5.03 15.70 -1.29
CA VAL A 205 -6.16 15.32 -2.15
C VAL A 205 -7.33 16.25 -1.86
N THR A 206 -7.81 16.92 -2.90
CA THR A 206 -8.94 17.86 -2.83
C THR A 206 -10.09 17.34 -3.67
N ALA A 207 -11.23 17.07 -3.06
CA ALA A 207 -12.46 16.70 -3.75
C ALA A 207 -13.20 17.95 -4.23
N PHE A 208 -13.82 17.88 -5.40
CA PHE A 208 -14.70 18.93 -5.94
C PHE A 208 -15.94 18.31 -6.58
N ALA A 209 -17.07 19.03 -6.56
CA ALA A 209 -18.31 18.53 -7.14
C ALA A 209 -18.26 18.54 -8.67
N VAL A 210 -18.83 17.48 -9.27
CA VAL A 210 -19.03 17.36 -10.72
C VAL A 210 -20.50 17.07 -11.06
N ASP A 211 -20.86 17.17 -12.34
CA ASP A 211 -22.25 17.09 -12.80
C ASP A 211 -22.48 15.80 -13.60
N HIS A 212 -23.00 14.80 -12.89
CA HIS A 212 -23.33 13.47 -13.42
C HIS A 212 -24.78 13.09 -13.14
N GLY A 213 -25.72 13.98 -13.45
CA GLY A 213 -27.14 13.73 -13.22
C GLY A 213 -27.61 12.41 -13.88
N PRO A 214 -28.39 11.56 -13.19
CA PRO A 214 -29.05 11.78 -11.90
C PRO A 214 -28.20 11.43 -10.65
N VAL A 215 -26.95 11.00 -10.80
CA VAL A 215 -26.08 10.62 -9.70
C VAL A 215 -25.67 11.84 -8.89
N LYS A 216 -26.08 11.89 -7.62
CA LYS A 216 -25.75 12.96 -6.68
C LYS A 216 -25.50 12.40 -5.28
N PRO A 217 -24.37 12.72 -4.63
CA PRO A 217 -23.24 13.52 -5.15
C PRO A 217 -22.35 12.73 -6.13
N ALA A 218 -21.64 13.44 -7.00
CA ALA A 218 -20.53 12.92 -7.79
C ALA A 218 -19.35 13.89 -7.67
N TYR A 219 -18.14 13.35 -7.54
CA TYR A 219 -16.92 14.14 -7.29
C TYR A 219 -15.84 13.87 -8.33
N GLY A 220 -15.03 14.90 -8.57
CA GLY A 220 -13.67 14.78 -9.10
C GLY A 220 -12.65 15.06 -7.99
N PHE A 221 -11.39 14.74 -8.26
CA PHE A 221 -10.30 14.89 -7.30
C PHE A 221 -9.09 15.56 -7.96
N ARG A 222 -8.52 16.55 -7.27
CA ARG A 222 -7.19 17.08 -7.55
C ARG A 222 -6.21 16.48 -6.55
N ILE A 223 -5.10 15.97 -7.07
CA ILE A 223 -4.02 15.36 -6.31
C ILE A 223 -2.79 16.25 -6.48
N ASP A 224 -2.29 16.82 -5.39
CA ASP A 224 -1.06 17.62 -5.37
C ASP A 224 0.00 16.88 -4.54
N TYR A 225 1.21 16.70 -5.07
CA TYR A 225 2.34 16.09 -4.36
C TYR A 225 3.66 16.74 -4.78
N ARG A 226 4.36 17.36 -3.81
CA ARG A 226 5.69 17.97 -3.98
C ARG A 226 5.84 18.81 -5.27
N GLY A 227 4.86 19.71 -5.50
CA GLY A 227 4.85 20.62 -6.67
C GLY A 227 4.36 20.01 -7.98
N ARG A 228 3.89 18.75 -7.98
CA ARG A 228 3.25 18.09 -9.12
C ARG A 228 1.76 17.93 -8.86
N SER A 229 0.95 17.90 -9.91
CA SER A 229 -0.49 17.67 -9.78
C SER A 229 -1.05 16.72 -10.84
N ALA A 230 -2.13 16.04 -10.48
CA ALA A 230 -2.99 15.28 -11.37
C ALA A 230 -4.46 15.55 -11.01
N VAL A 231 -5.35 15.43 -11.99
CA VAL A 231 -6.79 15.57 -11.78
C VAL A 231 -7.50 14.33 -12.31
N VAL A 232 -8.36 13.74 -11.48
CA VAL A 232 -9.28 12.67 -11.85
C VAL A 232 -10.69 13.26 -11.86
N GLY A 233 -11.30 13.37 -13.04
CA GLY A 233 -12.58 14.07 -13.20
C GLY A 233 -13.82 13.29 -12.73
N GLY A 234 -13.71 11.96 -12.61
CA GLY A 234 -14.89 11.09 -12.55
C GLY A 234 -15.72 11.17 -13.82
N ASP A 235 -16.99 10.78 -13.72
CA ASP A 235 -17.97 10.99 -14.77
C ASP A 235 -18.59 12.39 -14.63
N THR A 236 -18.62 13.15 -15.73
CA THR A 236 -19.23 14.48 -15.73
C THR A 236 -19.47 14.99 -17.14
N ILE A 237 -20.41 15.93 -17.29
CA ILE A 237 -20.48 16.81 -18.47
C ILE A 237 -19.40 17.90 -18.40
N GLY A 238 -19.04 18.50 -19.54
CA GLY A 238 -18.04 19.57 -19.61
C GLY A 238 -18.44 20.83 -18.83
N ARG A 239 -17.62 21.24 -17.85
CA ARG A 239 -17.87 22.36 -16.92
C ARG A 239 -16.57 23.09 -16.58
N GLU A 240 -16.72 24.33 -16.12
CA GLU A 240 -15.64 25.19 -15.61
C GLU A 240 -14.93 24.61 -14.37
N SER A 241 -15.63 23.83 -13.53
CA SER A 241 -15.04 23.22 -12.32
C SER A 241 -13.87 22.28 -12.64
N LEU A 242 -13.94 21.54 -13.75
CA LEU A 242 -12.82 20.74 -14.28
C LEU A 242 -11.65 21.64 -14.72
N THR A 243 -11.95 22.78 -15.33
CA THR A 243 -10.95 23.73 -15.84
C THR A 243 -10.23 24.47 -14.72
N VAL A 244 -10.93 24.79 -13.63
CA VAL A 244 -10.36 25.42 -12.43
C VAL A 244 -9.54 24.42 -11.62
N ALA A 245 -9.88 23.13 -11.66
CA ALA A 245 -9.17 22.09 -10.95
C ALA A 245 -7.85 21.68 -11.61
N ALA A 246 -7.68 21.87 -12.93
CA ALA A 246 -6.46 21.56 -13.68
C ALA A 246 -5.39 22.66 -13.47
#